data_AF-A0A0E9VYY7-F1
#
_entry.id   AF-A0A0E9VYY7-F1
#
_cell.length_a   1.000
_cell.length_b   1.000
_cell.length_c   1.000
_cell.angle_alpha   90.00
_cell.angle_beta   90.00
_cell.angle_gamma   90.00
#
_symmetry.space_group_name_H-M   'P 1'
#
loop_
_entity.id
_entity.type
_entity.pdbx_description
1 polymer ?
#
loop_
_entity_poly.entity_id
_entity_poly.type
_entity_poly.pdbx_seq_one_letter_code
_entity_poly.pdbx_strand_id
1 'polypeptide(L)' 'MLGVQDTGLVLRKALYSVLTETDTCNFRKRFQTELLQSQKFTQTGLRYNTVNWQEEWEKIVERASPENQTAVASK' A
#
# COMPACT_ATOMS: atom_id res chain seq x y z
N MET A 1 2.21 -3.22 21.29
CA MET A 1 3.47 -3.68 20.65
C MET A 1 4.27 -4.47 21.68
N LEU A 2 4.91 -5.56 21.27
CA LEU A 2 5.51 -6.56 22.19
C LEU A 2 7.01 -6.34 22.48
N GLY A 3 7.61 -5.25 21.99
CA GLY A 3 9.05 -4.98 22.16
C GLY A 3 9.96 -5.85 21.28
N VAL A 4 9.39 -6.66 20.38
CA VAL A 4 10.10 -7.52 19.43
C VAL A 4 9.79 -7.12 17.99
N GLN A 5 10.77 -7.33 17.12
CA GLN A 5 10.65 -7.11 15.68
C GLN A 5 9.78 -8.20 15.02
N ASP A 6 9.10 -7.87 13.93
CA ASP A 6 8.27 -8.81 13.15
C ASP A 6 9.12 -9.75 12.27
N THR A 7 10.08 -10.46 12.86
CA THR A 7 11.00 -11.38 12.15
C THR A 7 10.26 -12.55 11.50
N GLY A 8 9.13 -12.98 12.07
CA GLY A 8 8.25 -14.01 11.47
C GLY A 8 7.35 -13.50 10.35
N LEU A 9 7.42 -12.20 10.03
CA LEU A 9 6.53 -11.53 9.06
C LEU A 9 5.04 -11.71 9.38
N VAL A 10 4.69 -11.88 10.65
CA VAL A 10 3.30 -12.14 11.08
C VAL A 10 2.45 -10.90 10.82
N LEU A 11 2.94 -9.72 11.21
CA LEU A 11 2.24 -8.45 10.97
C LEU A 11 2.24 -8.10 9.49
N ARG A 12 3.34 -8.35 8.78
CA ARG A 12 3.42 -8.14 7.33
C ARG A 12 2.39 -9.00 6.57
N LYS A 13 2.31 -10.29 6.89
CA LYS A 13 1.32 -11.21 6.28
C LYS A 13 -0.10 -10.80 6.61
N ALA A 14 -0.37 -10.40 7.85
CA ALA A 14 -1.69 -9.92 8.25
C ALA A 14 -2.10 -8.65 7.47
N LEU A 15 -1.18 -7.70 7.30
CA LEU A 15 -1.43 -6.51 6.47
C LEU A 15 -1.74 -6.88 5.02
N TYR A 16 -0.92 -7.74 4.43
CA TYR A 16 -1.12 -8.17 3.05
C TYR A 16 -2.47 -8.87 2.85
N SER A 17 -2.79 -9.82 3.74
CA SER A 17 -4.06 -10.55 3.73
C SER A 17 -5.27 -9.62 3.84
N VAL A 18 -5.23 -8.62 4.73
CA VAL A 18 -6.29 -7.60 4.81
C VAL A 18 -6.44 -6.85 3.48
N LEU A 19 -5.34 -6.49 2.83
CA LEU A 19 -5.38 -5.73 1.58
C LEU A 19 -5.87 -6.55 0.38
N THR A 20 -5.73 -7.87 0.40
CA THR A 20 -6.11 -8.75 -0.72
C THR A 20 -7.44 -9.48 -0.53
N GLU A 21 -7.79 -9.83 0.71
CA GLU A 21 -8.94 -10.71 1.01
C GLU A 21 -10.16 -9.96 1.54
N THR A 22 -10.01 -8.69 1.92
CA THR A 22 -11.12 -7.89 2.49
C THR A 22 -11.52 -6.72 1.60
N ASP A 23 -12.71 -6.15 1.85
CA ASP A 23 -13.12 -4.93 1.16
C ASP A 23 -12.25 -3.74 1.59
N THR A 24 -11.45 -3.25 0.64
CA THR A 24 -10.53 -2.13 0.86
C THR A 24 -11.10 -0.79 0.39
N CYS A 25 -12.36 -0.70 -0.06
CA CYS A 25 -12.94 0.52 -0.63
C CYS A 25 -12.74 1.78 0.24
N ASN A 26 -12.89 1.65 1.56
CA ASN A 26 -12.68 2.78 2.47
C ASN A 26 -11.21 3.20 2.60
N PHE A 27 -10.27 2.24 2.59
CA PHE A 27 -8.84 2.54 2.58
C PHE A 27 -8.44 3.24 1.28
N ARG A 28 -8.95 2.77 0.14
CA ARG A 28 -8.71 3.37 -1.19
C ARG A 28 -9.18 4.82 -1.25
N LYS A 29 -10.40 5.11 -0.76
CA LYS A 29 -10.94 6.48 -0.71
C LYS A 29 -10.09 7.43 0.14
N ARG A 30 -9.64 6.95 1.31
CA ARG A 30 -8.76 7.73 2.20
C ARG A 30 -7.40 7.97 1.56
N PHE A 31 -6.80 6.94 0.97
CA PHE A 31 -5.55 7.04 0.24
C PHE A 31 -5.62 8.04 -0.91
N GLN A 32 -6.66 7.98 -1.74
CA GLN A 32 -6.87 8.94 -2.84
C GLN A 32 -6.96 10.38 -2.34
N THR A 33 -7.73 10.61 -1.28
CA THR A 33 -7.92 11.94 -0.69
C THR A 33 -6.59 12.50 -0.17
N GLU A 34 -5.84 11.70 0.57
CA GLU A 34 -4.54 12.10 1.13
C GLU A 34 -3.50 12.33 0.02
N LEU A 35 -3.49 11.49 -1.02
CA LEU A 35 -2.53 11.62 -2.13
C LEU A 35 -2.77 12.91 -2.93
N LEU A 36 -4.03 13.25 -3.18
CA LEU A 36 -4.40 14.51 -3.83
C LEU A 36 -3.91 15.74 -3.06
N GLN A 37 -4.01 15.69 -1.73
CA GLN A 37 -3.56 16.77 -0.84
C GLN A 37 -2.03 16.85 -0.76
N SER A 38 -1.37 15.72 -0.49
CA SER A 38 0.08 15.64 -0.22
C SER A 38 0.96 15.88 -1.45
N GLN A 39 0.61 15.33 -2.60
CA GLN A 39 1.38 15.52 -3.84
C GLN A 39 1.00 16.81 -4.59
N LYS A 40 0.14 17.65 -4.02
CA LYS A 40 -0.29 18.93 -4.60
C LYS A 40 -0.71 18.77 -6.06
N PHE A 41 -1.53 17.75 -6.36
CA PHE A 41 -1.99 17.41 -7.71
C PHE A 41 -2.54 18.64 -8.46
N THR A 42 -3.18 19.55 -7.73
CA THR A 42 -3.71 20.81 -8.25
C THR A 42 -2.62 21.80 -8.69
N GLN A 43 -1.44 21.80 -8.05
CA GLN A 43 -0.32 22.68 -8.37
C GLN A 43 0.55 22.09 -9.50
N THR A 44 0.65 20.77 -9.59
CA THR A 44 1.42 20.09 -10.64
C THR A 44 0.64 19.88 -11.94
N GLY A 45 -0.69 20.07 -11.90
CA GLY A 45 -1.57 19.78 -13.04
C GLY A 45 -1.78 18.28 -13.28
N LEU A 46 -1.27 17.43 -12.39
CA LEU A 46 -1.40 15.98 -12.50
C LEU A 46 -2.87 15.57 -12.29
N ARG A 47 -3.40 14.77 -13.23
CA ARG A 47 -4.75 14.23 -13.15
C ARG A 47 -4.71 12.72 -13.38
N TYR A 48 -5.22 11.98 -12.41
CA TYR A 48 -5.37 10.54 -12.52
C TYR A 48 -6.78 10.19 -12.97
N ASN A 49 -6.84 9.29 -13.96
CA ASN A 49 -8.08 8.61 -14.32
C ASN A 49 -8.27 7.38 -13.39
N THR A 50 -9.34 6.63 -13.60
CA THR A 50 -9.65 5.43 -12.82
C THR A 50 -8.57 4.35 -12.90
N VAL A 51 -7.88 4.22 -14.04
CA VAL A 51 -6.82 3.24 -14.26
C VAL A 51 -5.57 3.59 -13.46
N ASN A 52 -5.13 4.85 -13.51
CA ASN A 52 -3.97 5.31 -12.73
C ASN A 52 -4.17 5.07 -11.23
N TRP A 53 -5.38 5.32 -10.72
CA TRP A 53 -5.71 5.05 -9.32
C TRP A 53 -5.71 3.56 -8.96
N GLN A 54 -6.10 2.71 -9.90
CA GLN A 54 -6.04 1.27 -9.74
C GLN A 54 -4.58 0.81 -9.67
N GLU A 55 -3.75 1.26 -10.60
CA GLU A 55 -2.32 0.91 -10.66
C GLU A 55 -1.55 1.38 -9.42
N GLU A 56 -1.76 2.61 -8.96
CA GLU A 56 -1.11 3.11 -7.75
C GLU A 56 -1.53 2.33 -6.49
N TRP A 57 -2.79 1.89 -6.45
CA TRP A 57 -3.26 1.04 -5.36
C TRP A 57 -2.62 -0.36 -5.42
N GLU A 58 -2.52 -0.96 -6.60
CA GLU A 58 -1.88 -2.26 -6.78
C GLU A 58 -0.41 -2.24 -6.35
N LYS A 59 0.33 -1.15 -6.65
CA LYS A 59 1.70 -0.97 -6.16
C LYS A 59 1.79 -0.97 -4.64
N ILE A 60 0.79 -0.45 -3.93
CA ILE A 60 0.75 -0.47 -2.45
C ILE A 60 0.53 -1.90 -1.95
N VAL A 61 -0.41 -2.62 -2.56
CA VAL A 61 -0.69 -4.02 -2.22
C VAL A 61 0.55 -4.89 -2.48
N GLU A 62 1.21 -4.69 -3.63
CA GLU A 62 2.45 -5.37 -3.99
C GLU A 62 3.56 -5.09 -2.97
N ARG A 63 3.77 -3.83 -2.57
CA ARG A 63 4.75 -3.47 -1.52
C ARG A 63 4.41 -4.05 -0.14
N ALA A 64 3.14 -4.37 0.10
CA ALA A 64 2.73 -5.06 1.31
C ALA A 64 2.99 -6.57 1.25
N SER A 65 3.27 -7.14 0.07
CA SER A 65 3.59 -8.56 -0.08
C SER A 65 4.82 -8.95 0.76
N PRO A 66 4.74 -10.05 1.54
CA PRO A 66 5.88 -10.54 2.30
C PRO A 66 7.04 -11.01 1.41
N GLU A 67 6.78 -11.38 0.14
CA GLU A 67 7.79 -11.85 -0.81
C GLU A 67 8.81 -10.77 -1.19
N ASN A 68 8.34 -9.50 -1.23
CA ASN A 68 9.20 -8.35 -1.49
C ASN A 68 10.20 -8.08 -0.35
N GLN A 69 9.98 -8.62 0.84
CA GLN A 69 10.92 -8.53 1.96
C GLN A 69 11.98 -9.64 1.93
N THR A 70 11.61 -10.84 1.46
CA THR A 70 12.56 -11.95 1.31
C THR A 70 13.60 -11.71 0.22
N ALA A 71 13.25 -10.98 -0.84
CA ALA A 71 14.19 -10.61 -1.91
C ALA A 71 15.32 -9.66 -1.44
N VAL A 72 15.10 -8.90 -0.35
CA VAL A 72 16.10 -7.99 0.23
C VAL A 72 17.01 -8.72 1.22
N ALA A 73 16.56 -9.83 1.81
CA ALA A 73 17.32 -10.61 2.78
C ALA A 73 18.28 -11.65 2.16
N SER A 74 18.28 -11.80 0.82
CA SER A 74 19.16 -12.72 0.08
C SER A 74 20.28 -12.02 -0.71
N LYS A 75 20.70 -10.82 -0.28
CA LYS A 75 21.87 -10.11 -0.82
C LYS A 75 22.87 -9.77 0.27
#